data_AF-A0A7W3PDD0-F1
#
_entry.id   AF-A0A7W3PDD0-F1
#
_cell.length_a   1.000
_cell.length_b   1.000
_cell.length_c   1.000
_cell.angle_alpha   90.00
_cell.angle_beta   90.00
_cell.angle_gamma   90.00
#
_symmetry.space_group_name_H-M   'P 1'
#
loop_
_entity.id
_entity.type
_entity.pdbx_description
1 polymer ?
#
loop_
_entity_poly.entity_id
_entity_poly.type
_entity_poly.pdbx_seq_one_letter_code
_entity_poly.pdbx_strand_id
1 'polypeptide(L)'
;MQFDEANFIQTDLETLLELFGKKYHYDTPAAAAHQNISEHLWPHLKALEYTTERLLAIGEDSDVLAGVPPDARELTESIDDYEVGDVLIADSPRADQWPHPDLQLRLAKEAELENASLVLANLPMTDTRALTRATKTDLAMVHHGLILDALAWLRPGGLLVVTAHRQLLEGSDAQPRRSIARHADLVAAVRLPSSALRQAPLQDSPVDLLLLRRREPGHPPAGLDFIGRSPVHVHDAPDMLINDCYAIAPWAVLGNIVPDPVEPDMTTVAPVGGDFRRALAQALGAHSDIAIDDGLYAQERTTRASKAHPAPVQDTSRAARANPDGPAL
;
A
#
# COMPACT_ATOMS: atom_id res chain seq x y z
N MET A 1 18.87 -38.72 20.59
CA MET A 1 18.14 -37.42 20.52
C MET A 1 19.09 -36.40 21.13
N GLN A 2 19.84 -35.70 20.30
CA GLN A 2 20.86 -34.76 20.77
C GLN A 2 20.15 -33.42 20.96
N PHE A 3 20.07 -32.95 22.21
CA PHE A 3 19.49 -31.65 22.54
C PHE A 3 20.46 -30.60 22.01
N ASP A 4 20.01 -29.79 21.06
CA ASP A 4 20.82 -28.73 20.45
C ASP A 4 20.65 -27.45 21.26
N GLU A 5 21.45 -27.35 22.32
CA GLU A 5 21.43 -26.26 23.28
C GLU A 5 21.73 -24.89 22.63
N ALA A 6 22.52 -24.86 21.55
CA ALA A 6 22.83 -23.63 20.83
C ALA A 6 21.60 -23.08 20.08
N ASN A 7 20.87 -23.95 19.37
CA ASN A 7 19.61 -23.59 18.72
C ASN A 7 18.53 -23.18 19.73
N PHE A 8 18.50 -23.82 20.90
CA PHE A 8 17.59 -23.46 21.99
C PHE A 8 17.88 -22.05 22.53
N ILE A 9 19.14 -21.74 22.89
CA ILE A 9 19.56 -20.43 23.40
C ILE A 9 19.32 -19.31 22.38
N GLN A 10 19.59 -19.57 21.09
CA GLN A 10 19.36 -18.59 20.03
C GLN A 10 17.86 -18.23 19.91
N THR A 11 16.98 -19.24 19.91
CA THR A 11 15.53 -19.03 19.83
C THR A 11 15.00 -18.24 21.03
N ASP A 12 15.53 -18.49 22.23
CA ASP A 12 15.17 -17.74 23.44
C ASP A 12 15.60 -16.27 23.34
N LEU A 13 16.80 -15.99 22.82
CA LEU A 13 17.28 -14.61 22.61
C LEU A 13 16.44 -13.87 21.57
N GLU A 14 16.14 -14.50 20.42
CA GLU A 14 15.30 -13.91 19.38
C GLU A 14 13.91 -13.57 19.91
N THR A 15 13.30 -14.48 20.68
CA THR A 15 12.01 -14.25 21.33
C THR A 15 12.07 -13.08 22.32
N LEU A 16 13.14 -12.99 23.14
CA LEU A 16 13.33 -11.86 24.05
C LEU A 16 13.52 -10.54 23.30
N LEU A 17 14.28 -10.52 22.20
CA LEU A 17 14.44 -9.35 21.36
C LEU A 17 13.09 -8.92 20.77
N GLU A 18 12.30 -9.84 20.22
CA GLU A 18 10.95 -9.52 19.72
C GLU A 18 10.05 -8.91 20.80
N LEU A 19 10.12 -9.38 22.04
CA LEU A 19 9.40 -8.77 23.17
C LEU A 19 9.85 -7.32 23.43
N PHE A 20 11.16 -7.05 23.37
CA PHE A 20 11.67 -5.67 23.44
C PHE A 20 11.23 -4.84 22.24
N GLY A 21 11.23 -5.41 21.02
CA GLY A 21 10.77 -4.75 19.81
C GLY A 21 9.30 -4.35 19.90
N LYS A 22 8.44 -5.23 20.43
CA LYS A 22 7.04 -4.92 20.72
C LYS A 22 6.91 -3.76 21.72
N LYS A 23 7.71 -3.77 22.79
CA LYS A 23 7.73 -2.65 23.75
C LYS A 23 8.14 -1.34 23.11
N TYR A 24 9.23 -1.32 22.35
CA TYR A 24 9.70 -0.11 21.66
C TYR A 24 8.71 0.41 20.63
N HIS A 25 7.96 -0.47 19.95
CA HIS A 25 6.92 -0.07 19.01
C HIS A 25 5.83 0.76 19.71
N TYR A 26 5.33 0.30 20.86
CA TYR A 26 4.32 1.05 21.62
C TYR A 26 4.86 2.28 22.33
N ASP A 27 6.12 2.26 22.78
CA ASP A 27 6.73 3.40 23.47
C ASP A 27 7.18 4.51 22.51
N THR A 28 7.22 4.26 21.19
CA THR A 28 7.76 5.18 20.19
C THR A 28 6.67 5.62 19.21
N PRO A 29 6.28 6.91 19.18
CA PRO A 29 5.25 7.38 18.25
C PRO A 29 5.68 7.31 16.77
N ALA A 30 4.78 6.91 15.89
CA ALA A 30 4.95 6.98 14.42
C ALA A 30 4.07 8.04 13.74
N ALA A 31 3.26 8.78 14.50
CA ALA A 31 2.28 9.74 13.99
C ALA A 31 2.82 10.73 12.93
N ALA A 32 4.05 11.22 13.08
CA ALA A 32 4.65 12.12 12.10
C ALA A 32 4.90 11.45 10.75
N ALA A 33 5.30 10.16 10.75
CA ALA A 33 5.45 9.38 9.52
C ALA A 33 4.10 9.05 8.89
N HIS A 34 3.11 8.66 9.70
CA HIS A 34 1.74 8.43 9.25
C HIS A 34 1.10 9.70 8.67
N GLN A 35 1.40 10.88 9.21
CA GLN A 35 0.97 12.16 8.65
C GLN A 35 1.55 12.39 7.26
N ASN A 36 2.83 12.07 7.05
CA ASN A 36 3.46 12.18 5.73
C ASN A 36 2.82 11.22 4.72
N ILE A 37 2.46 10.01 5.15
CA ILE A 37 1.74 9.04 4.32
C ILE A 37 0.35 9.58 3.97
N SER A 38 -0.40 10.03 4.97
CA SER A 38 -1.73 10.61 4.83
C SER A 38 -1.74 11.78 3.83
N GLU A 39 -0.86 12.76 4.01
CA GLU A 39 -0.72 13.94 3.14
C GLU A 39 -0.64 13.58 1.65
N HIS A 40 0.12 12.52 1.33
CA HIS A 40 0.36 12.11 -0.04
C HIS A 40 -0.70 11.15 -0.56
N LEU A 41 -1.33 10.37 0.31
CA LEU A 41 -2.35 9.39 -0.05
C LEU A 41 -3.62 10.01 -0.63
N TRP A 42 -4.14 11.07 -0.01
CA TRP A 42 -5.43 11.67 -0.37
C TRP A 42 -5.54 12.17 -1.82
N PRO A 43 -4.51 12.83 -2.40
CA PRO A 43 -4.47 13.12 -3.84
C PRO A 43 -4.67 11.90 -4.75
N HIS A 44 -4.20 10.72 -4.36
CA HIS A 44 -4.34 9.49 -5.16
C HIS A 44 -5.72 8.84 -4.99
N LEU A 45 -6.29 8.88 -3.79
CA LEU A 45 -7.70 8.51 -3.59
C LEU A 45 -8.62 9.35 -4.48
N LYS A 46 -8.35 10.65 -4.59
CA LYS A 46 -9.05 11.53 -5.53
C LYS A 46 -8.84 11.11 -6.98
N ALA A 47 -7.61 10.81 -7.39
CA ALA A 47 -7.30 10.41 -8.76
C ALA A 47 -8.06 9.14 -9.19
N LEU A 48 -8.30 8.25 -8.25
CA LEU A 48 -9.02 6.99 -8.43
C LEU A 48 -10.54 7.11 -8.22
N GLU A 49 -11.09 8.33 -8.25
CA GLU A 49 -12.53 8.61 -8.16
C GLU A 49 -13.20 8.07 -6.88
N TYR A 50 -12.47 8.10 -5.76
CA TYR A 50 -13.08 7.85 -4.46
C TYR A 50 -14.24 8.83 -4.18
N THR A 51 -15.30 8.31 -3.55
CA THR A 51 -16.52 9.08 -3.26
C THR A 51 -16.77 9.26 -1.78
N THR A 52 -17.46 10.35 -1.47
CA THR A 52 -17.82 10.75 -0.10
C THR A 52 -19.02 9.96 0.43
N GLU A 53 -18.87 8.65 0.63
CA GLU A 53 -19.86 7.81 1.32
C GLU A 53 -19.37 7.42 2.72
N ARG A 54 -18.90 6.20 2.92
CA ARG A 54 -18.50 5.67 4.24
C ARG A 54 -17.02 5.34 4.30
N LEU A 55 -16.35 5.93 5.28
CA LEU A 55 -14.96 5.67 5.61
C LEU A 55 -14.91 4.82 6.88
N LEU A 56 -14.11 3.76 6.86
CA LEU A 56 -13.66 3.06 8.05
C LEU A 56 -12.16 3.28 8.25
N ALA A 57 -11.73 3.46 9.49
CA ALA A 57 -10.33 3.59 9.86
C ALA A 57 -9.98 2.58 10.98
N ILE A 58 -8.87 1.85 10.83
CA ILE A 58 -8.53 0.72 11.69
C ILE A 58 -7.05 0.80 12.10
N GLY A 59 -6.78 0.57 13.38
CA GLY A 59 -5.44 0.43 13.94
C GLY A 59 -4.77 1.76 14.33
N GLU A 60 -3.49 1.67 14.67
CA GLU A 60 -2.69 2.77 15.21
C GLU A 60 -2.68 3.98 14.26
N ASP A 61 -2.85 5.20 14.79
CA ASP A 61 -2.82 6.44 13.99
C ASP A 61 -3.78 6.42 12.77
N SER A 62 -4.82 5.58 12.81
CA SER A 62 -5.79 5.50 11.72
C SER A 62 -6.62 6.79 11.58
N ASP A 63 -6.73 7.58 12.65
CA ASP A 63 -7.21 8.96 12.64
C ASP A 63 -6.32 9.90 11.81
N VAL A 64 -4.99 9.75 11.93
CA VAL A 64 -4.02 10.50 11.12
C VAL A 64 -4.11 10.11 9.66
N LEU A 65 -4.19 8.81 9.35
CA LEU A 65 -4.40 8.33 7.99
C LEU A 65 -5.71 8.85 7.41
N ALA A 66 -6.77 8.88 8.23
CA ALA A 66 -8.06 9.47 7.88
C ALA A 66 -8.01 10.99 7.69
N GLY A 67 -6.92 11.65 8.07
CA GLY A 67 -6.69 13.08 7.82
C GLY A 67 -7.21 14.00 8.92
N VAL A 68 -7.40 13.50 10.14
CA VAL A 68 -7.68 14.34 11.31
C VAL A 68 -6.52 15.32 11.53
N PRO A 69 -6.78 16.63 11.66
CA PRO A 69 -5.74 17.62 11.93
C PRO A 69 -4.97 17.30 13.22
N PRO A 70 -3.63 17.51 13.27
CA PRO A 70 -2.83 17.20 14.46
C PRO A 70 -3.30 17.85 15.77
N ASP A 71 -3.92 19.04 15.69
CA ASP A 71 -4.45 19.80 16.83
C ASP A 71 -5.87 19.37 17.25
N ALA A 72 -6.57 18.61 16.41
CA ALA A 72 -7.90 18.06 16.66
C ALA A 72 -7.88 16.59 17.09
N ARG A 73 -6.68 15.97 17.17
CA ARG A 73 -6.53 14.60 17.62
C ARG A 73 -6.91 14.51 19.10
N GLU A 74 -8.02 13.83 19.38
CA GLU A 74 -8.20 13.29 20.72
C GLU A 74 -7.11 12.23 20.91
N LEU A 75 -6.37 12.29 22.02
CA LEU A 75 -5.52 11.19 22.45
C LEU A 75 -6.48 10.03 22.79
N THR A 76 -7.02 9.35 21.78
CA THR A 76 -7.57 8.02 21.97
C THR A 76 -6.42 7.25 22.59
N GLU A 77 -6.62 6.78 23.84
CA GLU A 77 -5.84 5.66 24.37
C GLU A 77 -5.75 4.69 23.23
N SER A 78 -4.53 4.49 22.78
CA SER A 78 -4.25 4.05 21.43
C SER A 78 -5.08 2.80 21.13
N ILE A 79 -5.68 2.78 19.94
CA ILE A 79 -6.41 1.63 19.40
C ILE A 79 -5.35 0.54 19.09
N ASP A 80 -4.67 0.09 20.14
CA ASP A 80 -3.41 -0.66 20.12
C ASP A 80 -3.62 -2.10 20.60
N ASP A 81 -4.71 -2.36 21.32
CA ASP A 81 -5.22 -3.70 21.52
C ASP A 81 -6.13 -4.04 20.33
N TYR A 82 -5.55 -4.74 19.37
CA TYR A 82 -6.23 -5.30 18.20
C TYR A 82 -7.16 -6.44 18.65
N GLU A 83 -8.19 -6.13 19.42
CA GLU A 83 -9.47 -6.81 19.27
C GLU A 83 -10.17 -6.12 18.09
N VAL A 84 -10.84 -6.88 17.24
CA VAL A 84 -11.60 -6.41 16.06
C VAL A 84 -12.67 -5.32 16.40
N GLY A 85 -12.78 -4.89 17.66
CA GLY A 85 -13.78 -3.97 18.19
C GLY A 85 -13.56 -2.48 17.94
N ASP A 86 -12.33 -2.00 17.74
CA ASP A 86 -12.06 -0.55 17.64
C ASP A 86 -11.90 -0.07 16.20
N VAL A 87 -12.93 -0.32 15.39
CA VAL A 87 -13.03 0.28 14.04
C VAL A 87 -13.65 1.67 14.18
N LEU A 88 -12.99 2.69 13.64
CA LEU A 88 -13.54 4.03 13.53
C LEU A 88 -14.37 4.15 12.25
N ILE A 89 -15.47 4.89 12.31
CA ILE A 89 -16.34 5.21 11.18
C ILE A 89 -16.56 6.71 11.07
N ALA A 90 -16.63 7.20 9.84
CA ALA A 90 -17.05 8.56 9.51
C ALA A 90 -17.77 8.62 8.16
N ASP A 91 -18.49 9.72 7.95
CA ASP A 91 -18.80 10.15 6.59
C ASP A 91 -17.48 10.50 5.89
N SER A 92 -17.32 9.95 4.70
CA SER A 92 -16.12 10.07 3.90
C SER A 92 -15.83 11.53 3.54
N PRO A 93 -14.65 12.07 3.87
CA PRO A 93 -14.34 13.45 3.55
C PRO A 93 -14.00 13.61 2.06
N ARG A 94 -14.01 14.85 1.58
CA ARG A 94 -13.63 15.14 0.20
C ARG A 94 -12.14 14.92 -0.01
N ALA A 95 -11.77 14.05 -0.94
CA ALA A 95 -10.36 13.75 -1.22
C ALA A 95 -9.56 14.89 -1.89
N ASP A 96 -10.19 16.02 -2.23
CA ASP A 96 -9.51 17.21 -2.73
C ASP A 96 -9.09 18.21 -1.65
N GLN A 97 -9.34 17.87 -0.39
CA GLN A 97 -8.94 18.64 0.78
C GLN A 97 -8.10 17.74 1.69
N TRP A 98 -7.07 18.27 2.30
CA TRP A 98 -6.35 17.62 3.39
C TRP A 98 -5.57 18.72 4.15
N PRO A 99 -5.52 18.70 5.50
CA PRO A 99 -6.26 17.80 6.39
C PRO A 99 -7.78 18.08 6.36
N HIS A 100 -8.57 17.25 7.05
CA HIS A 100 -10.03 17.35 7.10
C HIS A 100 -10.50 17.89 8.46
N PRO A 101 -10.62 19.22 8.62
CA PRO A 101 -10.96 19.83 9.91
C PRO A 101 -12.36 19.47 10.43
N ASP A 102 -13.27 19.12 9.53
CA ASP A 102 -14.66 18.76 9.86
C ASP A 102 -14.86 17.24 9.99
N LEU A 103 -13.79 16.43 9.89
CA LEU A 103 -13.89 14.98 10.00
C LEU A 103 -14.20 14.56 11.44
N GLN A 104 -15.29 13.83 11.62
CA GLN A 104 -15.72 13.31 12.91
C GLN A 104 -15.66 11.78 12.90
N LEU A 105 -14.60 11.24 13.48
CA LEU A 105 -14.48 9.80 13.71
C LEU A 105 -15.18 9.42 15.01
N ARG A 106 -15.77 8.23 15.01
CA ARG A 106 -16.32 7.59 16.20
C ARG A 106 -16.16 6.08 16.09
N LEU A 107 -16.29 5.36 17.20
CA LEU A 107 -16.36 3.90 17.16
C LEU A 107 -17.59 3.45 16.33
N ALA A 108 -17.34 2.48 15.45
CA ALA A 108 -18.34 1.80 14.64
C ALA A 108 -19.04 0.74 15.48
N LYS A 109 -20.31 0.48 15.17
CA LYS A 109 -21.00 -0.73 15.60
C LYS A 109 -20.82 -1.80 14.54
N GLU A 110 -20.88 -3.07 14.92
CA GLU A 110 -20.77 -4.22 14.00
C GLU A 110 -21.66 -4.07 12.74
N ALA A 111 -22.92 -3.66 12.93
CA ALA A 111 -23.89 -3.47 11.84
C ALA A 111 -23.57 -2.29 10.89
N GLU A 112 -22.56 -1.48 11.20
CA GLU A 112 -22.14 -0.31 10.42
C GLU A 112 -20.88 -0.58 9.58
N LEU A 113 -20.24 -1.75 9.76
CA LEU A 113 -18.99 -2.09 9.08
C LEU A 113 -19.19 -2.40 7.59
N GLU A 114 -20.32 -2.98 7.21
CA GLU A 114 -20.55 -3.37 5.82
C GLU A 114 -20.76 -2.16 4.88
N ASN A 115 -20.53 -2.38 3.58
CA ASN A 115 -20.78 -1.41 2.51
C ASN A 115 -19.99 -0.10 2.64
N ALA A 116 -18.77 -0.15 3.18
CA ALA A 116 -17.84 0.97 3.17
C ALA A 116 -17.33 1.27 1.75
N SER A 117 -17.06 2.54 1.45
CA SER A 117 -16.42 2.95 0.19
C SER A 117 -14.90 3.01 0.28
N LEU A 118 -14.38 3.29 1.48
CA LEU A 118 -12.95 3.31 1.77
C LEU A 118 -12.69 2.73 3.16
N VAL A 119 -11.64 1.92 3.24
CA VAL A 119 -11.05 1.48 4.49
C VAL A 119 -9.60 1.94 4.52
N LEU A 120 -9.20 2.63 5.59
CA LEU A 120 -7.83 3.03 5.87
C LEU A 120 -7.33 2.19 7.06
N ALA A 121 -6.34 1.35 6.85
CA ALA A 121 -5.88 0.41 7.86
C ALA A 121 -4.38 0.56 8.11
N ASN A 122 -4.00 0.91 9.34
CA ASN A 122 -2.63 0.74 9.79
C ASN A 122 -2.55 -0.56 10.60
N LEU A 123 -2.03 -1.62 10.00
CA LEU A 123 -2.02 -2.92 10.67
C LEU A 123 -1.02 -2.94 11.83
N PRO A 124 -1.24 -3.79 12.84
CA PRO A 124 -0.37 -3.84 14.01
C PRO A 124 1.05 -4.26 13.61
N MET A 125 2.06 -3.67 14.26
CA MET A 125 3.45 -4.14 14.19
C MET A 125 4.07 -4.12 12.78
N THR A 126 3.58 -3.23 11.90
CA THR A 126 4.00 -3.13 10.49
C THR A 126 5.50 -2.92 10.27
N ASP A 127 6.18 -2.21 11.17
CA ASP A 127 7.60 -1.87 11.08
C ASP A 127 8.50 -2.71 12.00
N THR A 128 7.93 -3.62 12.79
CA THR A 128 8.68 -4.43 13.75
C THR A 128 9.51 -5.51 13.08
N ARG A 129 10.68 -5.79 13.62
CA ARG A 129 11.49 -6.92 13.18
C ARG A 129 10.95 -8.22 13.77
N ALA A 130 10.62 -9.17 12.89
CA ALA A 130 10.35 -10.55 13.23
C ALA A 130 11.61 -11.39 12.98
N LEU A 131 12.11 -12.04 14.02
CA LEU A 131 13.31 -12.85 14.02
C LEU A 131 12.96 -14.34 13.89
N THR A 132 11.97 -14.80 14.66
CA THR A 132 11.59 -16.21 14.68
C THR A 132 10.64 -16.55 13.52
N ARG A 133 10.68 -17.81 13.08
CA ARG A 133 9.74 -18.31 12.06
C ARG A 133 8.28 -18.22 12.51
N ALA A 134 8.02 -18.44 13.80
CA ALA A 134 6.67 -18.36 14.37
C ALA A 134 6.14 -16.93 14.23
N THR A 135 6.89 -15.93 14.70
CA THR A 135 6.49 -14.51 14.61
C THR A 135 6.30 -14.04 13.16
N LYS A 136 7.16 -14.47 12.22
CA LYS A 136 6.97 -14.18 10.79
C LYS A 136 5.66 -14.74 10.25
N THR A 137 5.33 -15.97 10.63
CA THR A 137 4.09 -16.64 10.21
C THR A 137 2.88 -15.96 10.84
N ASP A 138 2.94 -15.66 12.13
CA ASP A 138 1.85 -15.03 12.87
C ASP A 138 1.56 -13.63 12.32
N LEU A 139 2.58 -12.80 12.07
CA LEU A 139 2.39 -11.50 11.45
C LEU A 139 1.76 -11.60 10.06
N ALA A 140 2.21 -12.55 9.23
CA ALA A 140 1.61 -12.76 7.91
C ALA A 140 0.14 -13.20 7.99
N MET A 141 -0.21 -14.07 8.94
CA MET A 141 -1.59 -14.55 9.13
C MET A 141 -2.51 -13.50 9.74
N VAL A 142 -2.03 -12.75 10.74
CA VAL A 142 -2.78 -11.63 11.33
C VAL A 142 -3.07 -10.63 10.22
N HIS A 143 -2.05 -10.12 9.53
CA HIS A 143 -2.25 -9.11 8.48
C HIS A 143 -3.16 -9.61 7.35
N HIS A 144 -3.06 -10.89 6.99
CA HIS A 144 -3.95 -11.54 6.04
C HIS A 144 -5.41 -11.52 6.49
N GLY A 145 -5.71 -11.91 7.73
CA GLY A 145 -7.07 -11.91 8.28
C GLY A 145 -7.69 -10.52 8.25
N LEU A 146 -6.92 -9.51 8.69
CA LEU A 146 -7.40 -8.13 8.79
C LEU A 146 -7.68 -7.50 7.42
N ILE A 147 -6.85 -7.83 6.42
CA ILE A 147 -7.12 -7.43 5.04
C ILE A 147 -8.39 -8.13 4.53
N LEU A 148 -8.62 -9.41 4.85
CA LEU A 148 -9.86 -10.08 4.43
C LEU A 148 -11.11 -9.47 5.08
N ASP A 149 -11.05 -9.13 6.36
CA ASP A 149 -12.15 -8.48 7.07
C ASP A 149 -12.44 -7.09 6.47
N ALA A 150 -11.39 -6.27 6.29
CA ALA A 150 -11.50 -4.98 5.63
C ALA A 150 -12.06 -5.08 4.19
N LEU A 151 -11.64 -6.10 3.43
CA LEU A 151 -12.17 -6.37 2.09
C LEU A 151 -13.62 -6.88 2.11
N ALA A 152 -14.08 -7.50 3.20
CA ALA A 152 -15.48 -7.93 3.35
C ALA A 152 -16.39 -6.75 3.70
N TRP A 153 -15.88 -5.75 4.42
CA TRP A 153 -16.57 -4.51 4.76
C TRP A 153 -16.75 -3.57 3.56
N LEU A 154 -15.84 -3.64 2.58
CA LEU A 154 -15.93 -2.85 1.36
C LEU A 154 -17.07 -3.30 0.44
N ARG A 155 -17.80 -2.34 -0.09
CA ARG A 155 -18.66 -2.56 -1.25
C ARG A 155 -17.81 -2.93 -2.49
N PRO A 156 -18.37 -3.62 -3.50
CA PRO A 156 -17.71 -3.79 -4.79
C PRO A 156 -17.19 -2.46 -5.37
N GLY A 157 -15.94 -2.44 -5.82
CA GLY A 157 -15.23 -1.25 -6.28
C GLY A 157 -14.60 -0.39 -5.17
N GLY A 158 -14.96 -0.62 -3.89
CA GLY A 158 -14.40 0.12 -2.76
C GLY A 158 -12.89 -0.05 -2.61
N LEU A 159 -12.22 0.93 -1.99
CA LEU A 159 -10.77 0.94 -1.84
C LEU A 159 -10.34 0.59 -0.41
N LEU A 160 -9.30 -0.23 -0.28
CA LEU A 160 -8.58 -0.47 0.96
C LEU A 160 -7.18 0.11 0.81
N VAL A 161 -6.82 1.08 1.64
CA VAL A 161 -5.43 1.50 1.84
C VAL A 161 -4.95 0.83 3.10
N VAL A 162 -3.84 0.10 3.02
CA VAL A 162 -3.34 -0.65 4.16
C VAL A 162 -1.82 -0.60 4.24
N THR A 163 -1.28 -0.29 5.42
CA THR A 163 0.12 -0.61 5.72
C THR A 163 0.19 -2.03 6.26
N ALA A 164 1.07 -2.84 5.69
CA ALA A 164 1.24 -4.25 6.05
C ALA A 164 2.71 -4.53 6.34
N HIS A 165 2.95 -5.52 7.21
CA HIS A 165 4.27 -6.04 7.46
C HIS A 165 4.75 -6.83 6.24
N ARG A 166 6.03 -6.68 5.85
CA ARG A 166 6.61 -7.30 4.64
C ARG A 166 6.36 -8.81 4.51
N GLN A 167 6.18 -9.52 5.62
CA GLN A 167 5.96 -10.98 5.61
C GLN A 167 4.66 -11.38 4.92
N LEU A 168 3.67 -10.48 4.80
CA LEU A 168 2.49 -10.73 3.96
C LEU A 168 2.90 -10.97 2.50
N LEU A 169 3.77 -10.11 1.96
CA LEU A 169 4.23 -10.17 0.57
C LEU A 169 5.44 -11.09 0.36
N GLU A 170 6.32 -11.20 1.33
CA GLU A 170 7.59 -11.95 1.23
C GLU A 170 7.53 -13.36 1.83
N GLY A 171 6.48 -13.69 2.60
CA GLY A 171 6.33 -15.01 3.20
C GLY A 171 6.43 -16.14 2.16
N SER A 172 7.07 -17.24 2.54
CA SER A 172 7.25 -18.38 1.63
C SER A 172 5.92 -19.04 1.22
N ASP A 173 4.92 -18.99 2.10
CA ASP A 173 3.57 -19.43 1.78
C ASP A 173 2.84 -18.36 0.98
N ALA A 174 2.36 -18.73 -0.21
CA ALA A 174 1.57 -17.86 -1.07
C ALA A 174 0.07 -17.89 -0.74
N GLN A 175 -0.39 -18.75 0.18
CA GLN A 175 -1.81 -18.88 0.51
C GLN A 175 -2.46 -17.54 0.91
N PRO A 176 -1.85 -16.68 1.75
CA PRO A 176 -2.41 -15.36 2.06
C PRO A 176 -2.64 -14.51 0.84
N ARG A 177 -1.62 -14.43 -0.04
CA ARG A 177 -1.65 -13.62 -1.26
C ARG A 177 -2.68 -14.13 -2.25
N ARG A 178 -2.73 -15.45 -2.46
CA ARG A 178 -3.80 -16.09 -3.25
C ARG A 178 -5.18 -15.82 -2.66
N SER A 179 -5.29 -15.79 -1.33
CA SER A 179 -6.55 -15.54 -0.64
C SER A 179 -7.04 -14.12 -0.89
N ILE A 180 -6.19 -13.11 -0.69
CA ILE A 180 -6.48 -11.70 -0.97
C ILE A 180 -6.81 -11.50 -2.46
N ALA A 181 -6.02 -12.10 -3.37
CA ALA A 181 -6.20 -11.98 -4.81
C ALA A 181 -7.55 -12.54 -5.33
N ARG A 182 -8.22 -13.43 -4.58
CA ARG A 182 -9.60 -13.87 -4.91
C ARG A 182 -10.63 -12.76 -4.74
N HIS A 183 -10.34 -11.78 -3.91
CA HIS A 183 -11.28 -10.75 -3.48
C HIS A 183 -10.98 -9.36 -4.03
N ALA A 184 -9.70 -9.06 -4.30
CA ALA A 184 -9.28 -7.71 -4.66
C ALA A 184 -8.19 -7.69 -5.74
N ASP A 185 -8.14 -6.57 -6.43
CA ASP A 185 -7.07 -6.18 -7.35
C ASP A 185 -6.06 -5.31 -6.60
N LEU A 186 -4.76 -5.58 -6.74
CA LEU A 186 -3.71 -4.74 -6.17
C LEU A 186 -3.44 -3.57 -7.13
N VAL A 187 -3.93 -2.39 -6.75
CA VAL A 187 -3.87 -1.16 -7.56
C VAL A 187 -2.50 -0.48 -7.41
N ALA A 188 -1.98 -0.44 -6.18
CA ALA A 188 -0.68 0.15 -5.88
C ALA A 188 0.01 -0.64 -4.77
N ALA A 189 1.34 -0.69 -4.83
CA ALA A 189 2.16 -1.25 -3.75
C ALA A 189 3.45 -0.44 -3.64
N VAL A 190 3.65 0.25 -2.53
CA VAL A 190 4.84 1.04 -2.26
C VAL A 190 5.56 0.46 -1.05
N ARG A 191 6.82 0.05 -1.20
CA ARG A 191 7.63 -0.43 -0.07
C ARG A 191 8.44 0.72 0.50
N LEU A 192 8.17 1.07 1.75
CA LEU A 192 8.89 2.09 2.49
C LEU A 192 10.21 1.51 3.02
N PRO A 193 11.28 2.32 3.11
CA PRO A 193 12.56 1.87 3.62
C PRO A 193 12.47 1.46 5.11
N SER A 194 13.44 0.65 5.54
CA SER A 194 13.63 0.33 6.96
C SER A 194 13.66 1.61 7.81
N SER A 195 12.96 1.58 8.94
CA SER A 195 12.85 2.72 9.87
C SER A 195 12.17 3.96 9.28
N ALA A 196 11.35 3.80 8.24
CA ALA A 196 10.54 4.89 7.69
C ALA A 196 9.48 5.41 8.67
N LEU A 197 8.93 4.54 9.53
CA LEU A 197 7.93 4.92 10.54
C LEU A 197 8.57 5.37 11.85
N ARG A 198 9.57 4.61 12.33
CA ARG A 198 10.24 4.84 13.62
C ARG A 198 11.75 4.61 13.51
N GLN A 199 12.51 5.48 14.16
CA GLN A 199 13.96 5.29 14.34
C GLN A 199 14.25 4.75 15.74
N ALA A 200 13.88 3.50 15.97
CA ALA A 200 14.03 2.81 17.25
C ALA A 200 14.57 1.38 17.07
N PRO A 201 15.13 0.76 18.13
CA PRO A 201 15.68 -0.59 18.04
C PRO A 201 14.60 -1.64 17.73
N LEU A 202 14.83 -2.42 16.66
CA LEU A 202 13.92 -3.46 16.15
C LEU A 202 12.66 -2.91 15.45
N GLN A 203 12.63 -1.64 15.07
CA GLN A 203 11.64 -1.02 14.16
C GLN A 203 12.29 -0.71 12.81
N ASP A 204 13.03 -1.68 12.28
CA ASP A 204 13.78 -1.56 11.03
C ASP A 204 13.28 -2.53 9.95
N SER A 205 12.05 -3.01 10.09
CA SER A 205 11.36 -3.73 9.01
C SER A 205 10.84 -2.73 7.96
N PRO A 206 11.08 -2.94 6.66
CA PRO A 206 10.35 -2.27 5.60
C PRO A 206 8.84 -2.48 5.75
N VAL A 207 8.09 -1.43 5.42
CA VAL A 207 6.63 -1.41 5.51
C VAL A 207 6.05 -1.36 4.12
N ASP A 208 5.03 -2.18 3.85
CA ASP A 208 4.34 -2.19 2.57
C ASP A 208 3.07 -1.35 2.66
N LEU A 209 2.99 -0.24 1.92
CA LEU A 209 1.76 0.52 1.73
C LEU A 209 1.04 -0.01 0.48
N LEU A 210 -0.09 -0.65 0.68
CA LEU A 210 -0.88 -1.30 -0.37
C LEU A 210 -2.19 -0.55 -0.60
N LEU A 211 -2.56 -0.43 -1.86
CA LEU A 211 -3.89 0.00 -2.27
C LEU A 211 -4.57 -1.16 -3.00
N LEU A 212 -5.63 -1.68 -2.39
CA LEU A 212 -6.43 -2.78 -2.90
C LEU A 212 -7.80 -2.24 -3.33
N ARG A 213 -8.30 -2.70 -4.47
CA ARG A 213 -9.67 -2.42 -4.92
C ARG A 213 -10.49 -3.68 -4.77
N ARG A 214 -11.61 -3.61 -4.03
CA ARG A 214 -12.52 -4.74 -3.88
C ARG A 214 -13.12 -5.09 -5.23
N ARG A 215 -12.85 -6.29 -5.74
CA ARG A 215 -13.29 -6.69 -7.07
C ARG A 215 -14.79 -6.93 -7.11
N GLU A 216 -15.44 -6.47 -8.17
CA GLU A 216 -16.84 -6.78 -8.45
C GLU A 216 -17.04 -8.27 -8.72
N PRO A 217 -18.18 -8.85 -8.28
CA PRO A 217 -18.55 -10.20 -8.65
C PRO A 217 -18.52 -10.40 -10.17
N GLY A 218 -17.86 -11.46 -10.64
CA GLY A 218 -17.80 -11.84 -12.05
C GLY A 218 -16.73 -11.12 -12.89
N HIS A 219 -16.00 -10.15 -12.34
CA HIS A 219 -14.88 -9.51 -13.04
C HIS A 219 -13.61 -10.38 -12.93
N PRO A 220 -12.77 -10.46 -13.99
CA PRO A 220 -11.50 -11.17 -13.92
C PRO A 220 -10.49 -10.43 -13.03
N PRO A 221 -9.48 -11.11 -12.48
CA PRO A 221 -8.37 -10.46 -11.79
C PRO A 221 -7.65 -9.43 -12.67
N ALA A 222 -7.28 -8.31 -12.07
CA ALA A 222 -6.53 -7.22 -12.66
C ALA A 222 -5.55 -6.60 -11.65
N GLY A 223 -4.82 -5.57 -12.06
CA GLY A 223 -3.82 -4.89 -11.25
C GLY A 223 -2.47 -5.61 -11.23
N LEU A 224 -1.62 -5.23 -10.29
CA LEU A 224 -0.28 -5.78 -10.13
C LEU A 224 -0.34 -7.26 -9.71
N ASP A 225 0.50 -8.10 -10.31
CA ASP A 225 0.71 -9.45 -9.76
C ASP A 225 1.47 -9.33 -8.43
N PHE A 226 0.98 -10.02 -7.42
CA PHE A 226 1.60 -10.08 -6.10
C PHE A 226 1.57 -11.47 -5.49
N ILE A 227 1.15 -12.51 -6.23
CA ILE A 227 1.04 -13.86 -5.66
C ILE A 227 2.43 -14.50 -5.56
N GLY A 228 3.20 -14.39 -6.63
CA GLY A 228 4.53 -14.97 -6.74
C GLY A 228 5.64 -14.06 -6.22
N ARG A 229 6.86 -14.55 -6.42
CA ARG A 229 8.09 -13.84 -6.12
C ARG A 229 9.08 -14.12 -7.25
N SER A 230 9.84 -13.12 -7.63
CA SER A 230 10.81 -13.17 -8.72
C SER A 230 12.21 -12.86 -8.20
N PRO A 231 13.25 -13.44 -8.82
CA PRO A 231 14.62 -13.09 -8.50
C PRO A 231 14.92 -11.64 -8.91
N VAL A 232 15.59 -10.91 -8.04
CA VAL A 232 16.15 -9.59 -8.31
C VAL A 232 17.64 -9.59 -7.99
N HIS A 233 18.39 -8.84 -8.81
CA HIS A 233 19.81 -8.69 -8.61
C HIS A 233 20.09 -7.72 -7.46
N VAL A 234 20.90 -8.17 -6.50
CA VAL A 234 21.33 -7.38 -5.35
C VAL A 234 22.86 -7.30 -5.39
N HIS A 235 23.40 -6.09 -5.25
CA HIS A 235 24.84 -5.88 -5.36
C HIS A 235 25.61 -6.68 -4.29
N ASP A 236 26.69 -7.34 -4.70
CA ASP A 236 27.54 -8.20 -3.85
C ASP A 236 26.80 -9.34 -3.12
N ALA A 237 25.62 -9.73 -3.61
CA ALA A 237 24.83 -10.85 -3.11
C ALA A 237 24.34 -11.76 -4.25
N PRO A 238 24.00 -13.02 -3.96
CA PRO A 238 23.24 -13.85 -4.89
C PRO A 238 21.89 -13.19 -5.24
N ASP A 239 21.29 -13.59 -6.37
CA ASP A 239 19.94 -13.14 -6.69
C ASP A 239 18.97 -13.53 -5.55
N MET A 240 18.19 -12.55 -5.11
CA MET A 240 17.28 -12.70 -3.98
C MET A 240 15.84 -12.64 -4.47
N LEU A 241 14.91 -13.29 -3.77
CA LEU A 241 13.49 -13.23 -4.13
C LEU A 241 12.85 -11.98 -3.54
N ILE A 242 12.05 -11.30 -4.35
CA ILE A 242 11.13 -10.23 -3.91
C ILE A 242 9.75 -10.50 -4.51
N ASN A 243 8.69 -9.99 -3.87
CA ASN A 243 7.35 -10.08 -4.44
C ASN A 243 7.26 -9.52 -5.87
N ASP A 244 6.48 -10.19 -6.72
CA ASP A 244 6.34 -9.84 -8.14
C ASP A 244 5.90 -8.39 -8.37
N CYS A 245 5.12 -7.82 -7.45
CA CYS A 245 4.67 -6.43 -7.57
C CYS A 245 5.85 -5.45 -7.57
N TYR A 246 6.91 -5.73 -6.80
CA TYR A 246 8.13 -4.92 -6.74
C TYR A 246 9.14 -5.31 -7.82
N ALA A 247 9.12 -6.56 -8.29
CA ALA A 247 9.93 -6.96 -9.43
C ALA A 247 9.49 -6.26 -10.73
N ILE A 248 8.17 -6.08 -10.89
CA ILE A 248 7.57 -5.40 -12.06
C ILE A 248 7.58 -3.87 -11.89
N ALA A 249 7.41 -3.37 -10.66
CA ALA A 249 7.45 -1.94 -10.34
C ALA A 249 8.59 -1.59 -9.35
N PRO A 250 9.86 -1.71 -9.76
CA PRO A 250 11.00 -1.46 -8.86
C PRO A 250 11.07 -0.01 -8.37
N TRP A 251 10.50 0.94 -9.12
CA TRP A 251 10.39 2.35 -8.71
C TRP A 251 9.48 2.55 -7.49
N ALA A 252 8.65 1.57 -7.15
CA ALA A 252 7.76 1.61 -5.98
C ALA A 252 8.45 1.16 -4.69
N VAL A 253 9.72 0.73 -4.76
CA VAL A 253 10.57 0.52 -3.59
C VAL A 253 11.32 1.82 -3.29
N LEU A 254 10.99 2.47 -2.18
CA LEU A 254 11.51 3.80 -1.82
C LEU A 254 12.90 3.72 -1.16
N GLY A 255 13.86 3.10 -1.84
CA GLY A 255 15.22 2.94 -1.36
C GLY A 255 16.02 1.94 -2.19
N ASN A 256 17.14 1.47 -1.65
CA ASN A 256 17.95 0.43 -2.27
C ASN A 256 17.57 -0.94 -1.71
N ILE A 257 17.24 -1.87 -2.59
CA ILE A 257 17.09 -3.29 -2.22
C ILE A 257 18.48 -3.83 -1.92
N VAL A 258 18.70 -4.26 -0.69
CA VAL A 258 19.97 -4.82 -0.19
C VAL A 258 19.68 -6.04 0.69
N PRO A 259 20.67 -6.90 0.98
CA PRO A 259 20.47 -7.99 1.94
C PRO A 259 20.14 -7.41 3.32
N ASP A 260 19.21 -8.04 4.04
CA ASP A 260 18.89 -7.65 5.41
C ASP A 260 20.12 -7.93 6.30
N PRO A 261 20.58 -6.95 7.10
CA PRO A 261 21.81 -7.10 7.88
C PRO A 261 21.71 -8.16 8.98
N VAL A 262 20.49 -8.54 9.38
CA VAL A 262 20.24 -9.60 10.38
C VAL A 262 19.88 -10.91 9.70
N GLU A 263 19.20 -10.86 8.54
CA GLU A 263 18.82 -12.03 7.76
C GLU A 263 19.35 -11.93 6.32
N PRO A 264 20.62 -12.26 6.05
CA PRO A 264 21.24 -12.01 4.74
C PRO A 264 20.59 -12.72 3.54
N ASP A 265 19.77 -13.74 3.78
CA ASP A 265 19.00 -14.46 2.75
C ASP A 265 17.67 -13.75 2.40
N MET A 266 17.34 -12.67 3.09
CA MET A 266 16.13 -11.85 2.89
C MET A 266 16.51 -10.46 2.40
N THR A 267 15.67 -9.84 1.57
CA THR A 267 15.87 -8.43 1.19
C THR A 267 15.35 -7.48 2.27
N THR A 268 16.04 -6.35 2.42
CA THR A 268 15.53 -5.15 3.07
C THR A 268 15.64 -3.95 2.13
N VAL A 269 15.12 -2.80 2.56
CA VAL A 269 15.16 -1.55 1.80
C VAL A 269 15.93 -0.51 2.59
N ALA A 270 17.19 -0.30 2.20
CA ALA A 270 18.01 0.74 2.79
C ALA A 270 17.54 2.12 2.31
N PRO A 271 17.36 3.10 3.21
CA PRO A 271 16.96 4.44 2.82
C PRO A 271 18.00 5.06 1.89
N VAL A 272 17.55 5.60 0.76
CA VAL A 272 18.37 6.45 -0.10
C VAL A 272 18.18 7.88 0.39
N GLY A 273 19.28 8.60 0.63
CA GLY A 273 19.20 10.01 1.00
C GLY A 273 18.35 10.79 -0.01
N GLY A 274 17.48 11.68 0.47
CA GLY A 274 16.54 12.38 -0.39
C GLY A 274 15.26 12.77 0.35
N ASP A 275 14.30 13.29 -0.41
CA ASP A 275 13.01 13.70 0.10
C ASP A 275 12.00 12.54 0.03
N PHE A 276 11.77 11.90 1.19
CA PHE A 276 10.81 10.81 1.34
C PHE A 276 9.40 11.18 0.86
N ARG A 277 8.94 12.40 1.16
CA ARG A 277 7.60 12.87 0.77
C ARG A 277 7.47 12.88 -0.75
N ARG A 278 8.47 13.46 -1.42
CA ARG A 278 8.53 13.51 -2.87
C ARG A 278 8.59 12.12 -3.48
N ALA A 279 9.40 11.22 -2.94
CA ALA A 279 9.52 9.86 -3.45
C ALA A 279 8.20 9.08 -3.33
N LEU A 280 7.52 9.21 -2.18
CA LEU A 280 6.20 8.64 -1.95
C LEU A 280 5.15 9.19 -2.92
N ALA A 281 5.11 10.52 -3.10
CA ALA A 281 4.21 11.18 -4.05
C ALA A 281 4.40 10.66 -5.48
N GLN A 282 5.65 10.48 -5.90
CA GLN A 282 5.99 10.02 -7.25
C GLN A 282 5.59 8.56 -7.46
N ALA A 283 5.84 7.68 -6.47
CA ALA A 283 5.45 6.28 -6.57
C ALA A 283 3.93 6.12 -6.62
N LEU A 284 3.20 6.76 -5.69
CA LEU A 284 1.74 6.69 -5.71
C LEU A 284 1.15 7.33 -6.98
N GLY A 285 1.78 8.38 -7.52
CA GLY A 285 1.41 9.01 -8.78
C GLY A 285 1.52 8.06 -9.97
N ALA A 286 2.67 7.41 -10.12
CA ALA A 286 2.88 6.42 -11.17
C ALA A 286 1.91 5.24 -11.07
N HIS A 287 1.60 4.76 -9.86
CA HIS A 287 0.56 3.73 -9.69
C HIS A 287 -0.83 4.22 -10.08
N SER A 288 -1.17 5.47 -9.73
CA SER A 288 -2.47 6.05 -10.09
C SER A 288 -2.63 6.16 -11.60
N ASP A 289 -1.59 6.56 -12.32
CA ASP A 289 -1.60 6.65 -13.78
C ASP A 289 -1.83 5.27 -14.41
N ILE A 290 -1.09 4.25 -13.96
CA ILE A 290 -1.26 2.85 -14.42
C ILE A 290 -2.68 2.35 -14.13
N ALA A 291 -3.16 2.55 -12.90
CA ALA A 291 -4.50 2.14 -12.49
C ALA A 291 -5.60 2.82 -13.32
N ILE A 292 -5.43 4.10 -13.65
CA ILE A 292 -6.34 4.84 -14.51
C ILE A 292 -6.37 4.26 -15.92
N ASP A 293 -5.20 3.96 -16.49
CA ASP A 293 -5.08 3.40 -17.84
C ASP A 293 -5.70 1.99 -17.91
N ASP A 294 -5.61 1.21 -16.82
CA ASP A 294 -6.19 -0.12 -16.69
C ASP A 294 -7.67 -0.12 -16.26
N GLY A 295 -8.26 1.05 -16.00
CA GLY A 295 -9.65 1.18 -15.56
C GLY A 295 -9.93 0.74 -14.11
N LEU A 296 -8.90 0.71 -13.26
CA LEU A 296 -8.95 0.29 -11.85
C LEU A 296 -9.25 1.47 -10.92
N TYR A 297 -10.44 2.06 -11.06
CA TYR A 297 -10.94 3.16 -10.23
C TYR A 297 -12.04 2.70 -9.26
N ALA A 298 -12.28 3.49 -8.21
CA ALA A 298 -13.29 3.18 -7.18
C ALA A 298 -14.74 3.24 -7.71
N GLN A 299 -14.99 4.07 -8.73
CA GLN A 299 -16.26 4.19 -9.43
C GLN A 299 -16.05 4.50 -10.91
N GLU A 300 -17.00 4.10 -11.78
CA GLU A 300 -16.98 4.44 -13.20
C GLU A 300 -16.71 5.93 -13.42
N ARG A 301 -15.60 6.23 -14.11
CA ARG A 301 -15.42 7.57 -14.68
C ARG A 301 -16.55 7.78 -15.66
N THR A 302 -17.43 8.73 -15.36
CA THR A 302 -18.32 9.27 -16.39
C THR A 302 -17.39 9.87 -17.43
N THR A 303 -17.18 9.16 -18.55
CA THR A 303 -16.38 9.66 -19.65
C THR A 303 -17.06 10.94 -20.09
N ARG A 304 -16.51 12.09 -19.68
CA ARG A 304 -16.85 13.36 -20.29
C ARG A 304 -16.38 13.18 -21.72
N ALA A 305 -17.31 12.86 -22.62
CA ALA A 305 -17.05 12.49 -24.01
C ALA A 305 -15.85 13.29 -24.48
N SER A 306 -14.74 12.58 -24.73
CA SER A 306 -13.51 13.17 -25.24
C SER A 306 -13.97 14.12 -26.33
N LYS A 307 -13.75 15.44 -26.13
CA LYS A 307 -14.11 16.42 -27.15
C LYS A 307 -13.34 15.98 -28.38
N ALA A 308 -14.05 15.36 -29.33
CA ALA A 308 -13.47 14.89 -30.56
C ALA A 308 -12.71 16.07 -31.14
N HIS A 309 -11.39 15.91 -31.22
CA HIS A 309 -10.56 16.88 -31.90
C HIS A 309 -11.14 16.96 -33.33
N PRO A 310 -11.58 18.14 -33.80
CA PRO A 310 -12.11 18.24 -35.15
C PRO A 310 -11.01 17.76 -36.09
N ALA A 311 -11.35 16.80 -36.95
CA ALA A 311 -10.43 16.25 -37.93
C ALA A 311 -9.77 17.40 -38.71
N PRO A 312 -8.47 17.31 -39.03
CA PRO A 312 -7.82 18.34 -39.81
C PRO A 312 -8.54 18.47 -41.15
N VAL A 313 -8.98 19.68 -41.46
CA VAL A 313 -9.57 20.03 -42.75
C VAL A 313 -8.56 19.67 -43.82
N GLN A 314 -8.88 18.68 -44.64
CA GLN A 314 -8.11 18.38 -45.84
C GLN A 314 -8.30 19.54 -46.81
N ASP A 315 -7.26 20.34 -46.96
CA ASP A 315 -7.19 21.40 -47.96
C ASP A 315 -7.18 20.78 -49.36
N THR A 316 -8.37 20.66 -49.94
CA THR A 316 -8.57 20.22 -51.32
C THR A 316 -8.45 21.42 -52.26
N SER A 317 -7.28 22.07 -52.23
CA SER A 317 -6.96 23.11 -53.21
C SER A 317 -5.53 22.99 -53.74
N ARG A 318 -5.25 21.84 -54.37
CA ARG A 318 -4.15 21.75 -55.35
C ARG A 318 -4.52 20.88 -56.54
N ALA A 319 -5.48 21.37 -57.31
CA ALA A 319 -5.68 20.93 -58.70
C ALA A 319 -4.95 21.87 -59.65
N ALA A 320 -4.15 21.26 -60.53
CA ALA A 320 -3.76 21.72 -61.86
C ALA A 320 -2.93 23.02 -61.99
N ARG A 321 -1.60 22.82 -62.15
CA ARG A 321 -0.87 23.51 -63.22
C ARG A 321 -0.08 22.48 -64.01
N ALA A 322 -0.63 22.12 -65.16
CA ALA A 322 0.07 21.39 -66.21
C ALA A 322 1.18 22.29 -66.79
N ASN A 323 2.36 21.71 -66.98
CA ASN A 323 3.47 22.32 -67.68
C ASN A 323 3.58 21.61 -69.04
N PRO A 324 3.33 22.28 -70.18
CA PRO A 324 3.73 21.75 -71.47
C PRO A 324 5.18 22.16 -71.76
N ASP A 325 5.82 21.41 -72.65
CA ASP A 325 7.08 21.70 -73.34
C ASP A 325 8.37 21.07 -72.78
N GLY A 326 8.80 20.03 -73.50
CA GLY A 326 10.17 19.51 -73.53
C GLY A 326 10.29 18.42 -74.59
N PRO A 327 11.04 18.60 -75.69
CA PRO A 327 10.94 17.74 -76.87
C PRO A 327 11.79 16.47 -76.77
N ALA A 328 11.41 15.53 -77.62
CA ALA A 328 12.10 14.26 -77.88
C ALA A 328 13.59 14.43 -78.23
N LEU A 329 14.41 13.58 -77.61
CA LEU A 329 15.38 12.68 -78.23
C LEU A 329 15.75 11.59 -77.21
#